data_AF-A0A4W6E343-F1
#
_entry.id   AF-A0A4W6E343-F1
#
_cell.length_a   1.000
_cell.length_b   1.000
_cell.length_c   1.000
_cell.angle_alpha   90.00
_cell.angle_beta   90.00
_cell.angle_gamma   90.00
#
_symmetry.space_group_name_H-M   'P 1'
#
loop_
_entity.id
_entity.type
_entity.pdbx_description
1 polymer ?
#
loop_
_entity_poly.entity_id
_entity_poly.type
_entity_poly.pdbx_seq_one_letter_code
_entity_poly.pdbx_strand_id
1 'polypeptide(L)'
;MLPGPEDEVAVQLQNLVDQCRHGSNYCKQVLSLYQLSKELQSSFSQICGEEPRSVLEMLLLSDQPERFRKAQAFIRAQGLSADTVAELVSSAVCVCVSNPAEKQVFRPSEGRDSLIQLIKLCDDPNLVGVKLLENLNAVPLRDLSCIVESLIVAHDCFSLTCNMEGIVRVLQAARHLSHTYLAPGEHYSLLVRLLTGIGRYNEMTYVFDLLHQNHRFEMLLRKKVDTDRGQTALLDYIKRCLPADSEKHNMVALCFSMRREIGENHEMAARTQLKIIESQAWVVNPELKSSLVKVLALLKDAAESFSKDSCVRQASRCVRTAKLVALQLHFLNQGSDLRVINLRPAELLNTVVTLPRCYQVFVVSEAYSYSPDWAEILYQKVILKGDFTYLEEFKHHRPLTSSLFEDIFKKLDGAPSSITPNVKRLLTHCDDVYSRYRLAYQQNLYDVTKTMLQDAKTSNYLNDRLAS
;
A
#
# COMPACT_ATOMS: atom_id res chain seq x y z
N MET A 1 53.06 -16.17 0.94
CA MET A 1 52.97 -16.51 -0.48
C MET A 1 53.97 -15.64 -1.21
N LEU A 2 54.98 -16.24 -1.83
CA LEU A 2 55.89 -15.53 -2.73
C LEU A 2 55.09 -15.07 -3.96
N PRO A 3 55.29 -13.84 -4.48
CA PRO A 3 54.72 -13.46 -5.77
C PRO A 3 55.29 -14.42 -6.82
N GLY A 4 54.43 -14.98 -7.67
CA GLY A 4 54.87 -15.85 -8.77
C GLY A 4 55.82 -15.10 -9.71
N PRO A 5 56.60 -15.81 -10.54
CA PRO A 5 57.47 -15.16 -11.52
C PRO A 5 56.63 -14.27 -12.43
N GLU A 6 57.01 -12.99 -12.55
CA GLU A 6 56.40 -12.08 -13.51
C GLU A 6 56.53 -12.66 -14.93
N ASP A 7 55.45 -12.64 -15.72
CA ASP A 7 55.46 -13.12 -17.09
C ASP A 7 56.33 -12.18 -17.94
N GLU A 8 57.61 -12.52 -18.09
CA GLU A 8 58.62 -11.70 -18.78
C GLU A 8 58.18 -11.31 -20.19
N VAL A 9 57.45 -12.20 -20.88
CA VAL A 9 56.93 -11.95 -22.23
C VAL A 9 55.83 -10.89 -22.20
N ALA A 10 54.92 -10.94 -21.22
CA ALA A 10 53.90 -9.90 -21.04
C ALA A 10 54.52 -8.53 -20.74
N VAL A 11 55.57 -8.49 -19.91
CA VAL A 11 56.30 -7.25 -19.58
C VAL A 11 57.01 -6.67 -20.79
N GLN A 12 57.66 -7.52 -21.61
CA GLN A 12 58.29 -7.08 -22.86
C GLN A 12 57.28 -6.56 -23.88
N LEU A 13 56.13 -7.22 -24.03
CA LEU A 13 55.05 -6.77 -24.90
C LEU A 13 54.43 -5.44 -24.41
N GLN A 14 54.30 -5.25 -23.10
CA GLN A 14 53.84 -3.99 -22.52
C GLN A 14 54.83 -2.85 -22.80
N ASN A 15 56.13 -3.08 -22.59
CA ASN A 15 57.17 -2.10 -22.94
C ASN A 15 57.13 -1.74 -24.43
N LEU A 16 56.87 -2.72 -25.31
CA LEU A 16 56.71 -2.49 -26.74
C LEU A 16 55.49 -1.61 -27.03
N VAL A 17 54.35 -1.84 -26.37
CA VAL A 17 53.15 -0.99 -26.51
C VAL A 17 53.46 0.47 -26.13
N ASP A 18 54.20 0.67 -25.05
CA ASP A 18 54.48 2.01 -24.49
C ASP A 18 55.52 2.79 -25.31
N GLN A 19 56.47 2.11 -25.95
CA GLN A 19 57.55 2.72 -26.72
C GLN A 19 57.24 2.87 -28.21
N CYS A 20 56.25 2.14 -28.73
CA CYS A 20 55.95 2.08 -30.15
C CYS A 20 55.18 3.32 -30.65
N ARG A 21 55.82 4.13 -31.50
CA ARG A 21 55.22 5.34 -32.10
C ARG A 21 54.30 5.05 -33.29
N HIS A 22 54.56 3.97 -34.04
CA HIS A 22 53.79 3.55 -35.21
C HIS A 22 53.41 2.08 -35.07
N GLY A 23 52.10 1.77 -35.10
CA GLY A 23 51.63 0.39 -34.90
C GLY A 23 51.35 0.02 -33.44
N SER A 24 51.27 1.00 -32.52
CA SER A 24 50.87 0.78 -31.11
C SER A 24 49.57 -0.03 -30.98
N ASN A 25 48.61 0.15 -31.89
CA ASN A 25 47.38 -0.64 -31.93
C ASN A 25 47.63 -2.13 -32.18
N TYR A 26 48.54 -2.46 -33.10
CA TYR A 26 48.94 -3.84 -33.35
C TYR A 26 49.67 -4.44 -32.15
N CYS A 27 50.56 -3.68 -31.50
CA CYS A 27 51.20 -4.11 -30.26
C CYS A 27 50.17 -4.39 -29.14
N LYS A 28 49.12 -3.54 -29.03
CA LYS A 28 48.02 -3.76 -28.08
C LYS A 28 47.20 -5.00 -28.41
N GLN A 29 46.96 -5.29 -29.69
CA GLN A 29 46.29 -6.51 -30.14
C GLN A 29 47.08 -7.76 -29.75
N VAL A 30 48.39 -7.77 -30.03
CA VAL A 30 49.28 -8.88 -29.70
C VAL A 30 49.36 -9.10 -28.19
N LEU A 31 49.52 -8.03 -27.42
CA LEU A 31 49.51 -8.10 -25.95
C LEU A 31 48.18 -8.65 -25.41
N SER A 32 47.06 -8.17 -25.95
CA SER A 32 45.72 -8.64 -25.56
C SER A 32 45.51 -10.13 -25.87
N LEU A 33 45.92 -10.59 -27.05
CA LEU A 33 45.84 -12.01 -27.44
C LEU A 33 46.76 -12.89 -26.59
N TYR A 34 47.97 -12.41 -26.26
CA TYR A 34 48.90 -13.13 -25.40
C TYR A 34 48.35 -13.30 -23.98
N GLN A 35 47.88 -12.23 -23.36
CA GLN A 35 47.24 -12.28 -22.04
C GLN A 35 46.04 -13.22 -22.05
N LEU A 36 45.19 -13.14 -23.07
CA LEU A 36 44.02 -14.00 -23.22
C LEU A 36 44.40 -15.48 -23.40
N SER A 37 45.49 -15.78 -24.10
CA SER A 37 45.98 -17.16 -24.29
C SER A 37 46.37 -17.84 -22.97
N LYS A 38 47.00 -17.08 -22.07
CA LYS A 38 47.33 -17.57 -20.72
C LYS A 38 46.07 -17.85 -19.90
N GLU A 39 45.08 -16.97 -20.00
CA GLU A 39 43.84 -17.09 -19.24
C GLU A 39 42.94 -18.24 -19.71
N LEU A 40 42.84 -18.44 -21.03
CA LEU A 40 42.10 -19.54 -21.65
C LEU A 40 42.90 -20.85 -21.69
N GLN A 41 44.10 -20.89 -21.09
CA GLN A 41 45.00 -22.04 -21.06
C GLN A 41 45.25 -22.63 -22.46
N SER A 42 45.33 -21.77 -23.47
CA SER A 42 45.52 -22.13 -24.88
C SER A 42 46.85 -21.57 -25.38
N SER A 43 47.42 -22.15 -26.44
CA SER A 43 48.65 -21.59 -27.01
C SER A 43 48.37 -20.26 -27.72
N PHE A 44 49.36 -19.35 -27.71
CA PHE A 44 49.25 -18.08 -28.43
C PHE A 44 48.97 -18.29 -29.92
N SER A 45 49.60 -19.30 -30.55
CA SER A 45 49.40 -19.63 -31.96
C SER A 45 47.97 -20.10 -32.26
N GLN A 46 47.33 -20.82 -31.32
CA GLN A 46 45.92 -21.20 -31.47
C GLN A 46 45.02 -19.96 -31.41
N ILE A 47 45.17 -19.10 -30.40
CA ILE A 47 44.32 -17.91 -30.26
C ILE A 47 44.53 -16.91 -31.42
N CYS A 48 45.77 -16.72 -31.86
CA CYS A 48 46.10 -15.79 -32.93
C CYS A 48 45.58 -16.26 -34.32
N GLY A 49 45.40 -17.56 -34.50
CA GLY A 49 44.86 -18.14 -35.74
C GLY A 49 43.33 -18.16 -35.83
N GLU A 50 42.64 -17.87 -34.73
CA GLU A 50 41.18 -17.85 -34.66
C GLU A 50 40.61 -16.48 -35.05
N GLU A 51 39.39 -16.49 -35.60
CA GLU A 51 38.67 -15.24 -35.88
C GLU A 51 38.38 -14.48 -34.57
N PRO A 52 38.52 -13.15 -34.52
CA PRO A 52 38.30 -12.37 -33.30
C PRO A 52 36.92 -12.59 -32.67
N ARG A 53 35.89 -12.88 -33.49
CA ARG A 53 34.54 -13.27 -33.02
C ARG A 53 34.58 -14.56 -32.21
N SER A 54 35.24 -15.60 -32.72
CA SER A 54 35.38 -16.91 -32.05
C SER A 54 36.15 -16.78 -30.73
N VAL A 55 37.19 -15.95 -30.72
CA VAL A 55 37.98 -15.67 -29.52
C VAL A 55 37.17 -14.96 -28.44
N LEU A 56 36.33 -13.99 -28.84
CA LEU A 56 35.40 -13.33 -27.93
C LEU A 56 34.36 -14.31 -27.36
N GLU A 57 33.84 -15.22 -28.18
CA GLU A 57 32.91 -16.26 -27.74
C GLU A 57 33.55 -17.21 -26.72
N MET A 58 34.78 -17.68 -26.98
CA MET A 58 35.54 -18.51 -26.04
C MET A 58 35.77 -17.81 -24.70
N LEU A 59 36.08 -16.50 -24.71
CA LEU A 59 36.24 -15.70 -23.50
C LEU A 59 34.92 -15.59 -22.71
N LEU A 60 33.80 -15.36 -23.39
CA LEU A 60 32.50 -15.23 -22.74
C LEU A 60 31.99 -16.57 -22.18
N LEU A 61 32.34 -17.70 -22.81
CA LEU A 61 32.07 -19.05 -22.33
C LEU A 61 32.98 -19.48 -21.16
N SER A 62 34.03 -18.71 -20.87
CA SER A 62 34.91 -19.00 -19.73
C SER A 62 34.27 -18.59 -18.40
N ASP A 63 34.53 -19.37 -17.34
CA ASP A 63 34.09 -19.06 -15.98
C ASP A 63 35.09 -18.14 -15.23
N GLN A 64 35.86 -17.33 -15.97
CA GLN A 64 36.87 -16.43 -15.38
C GLN A 64 36.22 -15.22 -14.69
N PRO A 65 36.78 -14.73 -13.57
CA PRO A 65 36.32 -13.48 -12.96
C PRO A 65 36.54 -12.30 -13.90
N GLU A 66 35.67 -11.29 -13.82
CA GLU A 66 35.74 -10.08 -14.64
C GLU A 66 35.65 -10.33 -16.17
N ARG A 67 35.10 -11.47 -16.62
CA ARG A 67 35.02 -11.83 -18.05
C ARG A 67 34.45 -10.73 -18.95
N PHE A 68 33.42 -10.00 -18.50
CA PHE A 68 32.80 -8.92 -19.28
C PHE A 68 33.73 -7.70 -19.43
N ARG A 69 34.48 -7.36 -18.38
CA ARG A 69 35.47 -6.28 -18.43
C ARG A 69 36.60 -6.63 -19.40
N LYS A 70 37.06 -7.89 -19.38
CA LYS A 70 38.10 -8.38 -20.29
C LYS A 70 37.60 -8.45 -21.73
N ALA A 71 36.37 -8.91 -21.94
CA ALA A 71 35.71 -8.92 -23.25
C ALA A 71 35.63 -7.50 -23.83
N GLN A 72 35.29 -6.50 -23.02
CA GLN A 72 35.28 -5.10 -23.46
C GLN A 72 36.68 -4.60 -23.85
N ALA A 73 37.72 -4.95 -23.09
CA ALA A 73 39.10 -4.61 -23.44
C ALA A 73 39.53 -5.30 -24.76
N PHE A 74 39.16 -6.56 -24.95
CA PHE A 74 39.42 -7.32 -26.16
C PHE A 74 38.72 -6.73 -27.39
N ILE A 75 37.43 -6.40 -27.28
CA ILE A 75 36.64 -5.74 -28.34
C ILE A 75 37.34 -4.46 -28.81
N ARG A 76 37.82 -3.63 -27.86
CA ARG A 76 38.54 -2.39 -28.16
C ARG A 76 39.91 -2.62 -28.78
N ALA A 77 40.66 -3.62 -28.29
CA ALA A 77 41.98 -3.95 -28.82
C ALA A 77 41.88 -4.47 -30.26
N GLN A 78 40.95 -5.38 -30.53
CA GLN A 78 40.75 -5.98 -31.86
C GLN A 78 39.98 -5.08 -32.83
N GLY A 79 39.33 -4.01 -32.34
CA GLY A 79 38.55 -3.10 -33.19
C GLY A 79 37.31 -3.77 -33.77
N LEU A 80 36.67 -4.67 -33.01
CA LEU A 80 35.45 -5.34 -33.43
C LEU A 80 34.32 -4.33 -33.65
N SER A 81 33.60 -4.46 -34.76
CA SER A 81 32.48 -3.57 -35.07
C SER A 81 31.30 -3.81 -34.13
N ALA A 82 30.52 -2.76 -33.86
CA ALA A 82 29.33 -2.86 -33.03
C ALA A 82 28.30 -3.88 -33.58
N ASP A 83 28.18 -3.99 -34.91
CA ASP A 83 27.30 -4.98 -35.56
C ASP A 83 27.77 -6.42 -35.30
N THR A 84 29.07 -6.69 -35.41
CA THR A 84 29.65 -8.02 -35.10
C THR A 84 29.42 -8.41 -33.64
N VAL A 85 29.61 -7.46 -32.71
CA VAL A 85 29.36 -7.70 -31.28
C VAL A 85 27.86 -7.87 -31.01
N ALA A 86 27.00 -7.08 -31.67
CA ALA A 86 25.56 -7.21 -31.54
C ALA A 86 25.04 -8.55 -32.05
N GLU A 87 25.60 -9.06 -33.14
CA GLU A 87 25.26 -10.38 -33.66
C GLU A 87 25.67 -11.49 -32.69
N LEU A 88 26.86 -11.40 -32.08
CA LEU A 88 27.31 -12.37 -31.08
C LEU A 88 26.44 -12.32 -29.83
N VAL A 89 26.17 -11.14 -29.30
CA VAL A 89 25.34 -10.96 -28.09
C VAL A 89 23.91 -11.44 -28.33
N SER A 90 23.30 -11.07 -29.46
CA SER A 90 21.94 -11.53 -29.79
C SER A 90 21.87 -13.04 -30.01
N SER A 91 22.85 -13.64 -30.68
CA SER A 91 22.95 -15.10 -30.83
C SER A 91 23.11 -15.79 -29.47
N ALA A 92 23.97 -15.27 -28.60
CA ALA A 92 24.15 -15.78 -27.26
C ALA A 92 22.83 -15.79 -26.48
N VAL A 93 22.07 -14.68 -26.51
CA VAL A 93 20.75 -14.59 -25.86
C VAL A 93 19.78 -15.63 -26.44
N CYS A 94 19.71 -15.82 -27.76
CA CYS A 94 18.84 -16.82 -28.38
C CYS A 94 19.21 -18.27 -28.01
N VAL A 95 20.50 -18.59 -27.95
CA VAL A 95 21.02 -19.93 -27.58
C VAL A 95 20.72 -20.23 -26.12
N CYS A 96 20.90 -19.26 -25.23
CA CYS A 96 20.68 -19.43 -23.79
C CYS A 96 19.24 -19.83 -23.46
N VAL A 97 18.28 -19.42 -24.29
CA VAL A 97 16.86 -19.72 -24.07
C VAL A 97 16.41 -21.00 -24.78
N SER A 98 17.15 -21.48 -25.78
CA SER A 98 16.77 -22.68 -26.55
C SER A 98 17.35 -23.98 -25.98
N ASN A 99 18.57 -23.96 -25.39
CA ASN A 99 19.23 -25.16 -24.86
C ASN A 99 19.91 -24.91 -23.48
N PRO A 100 19.21 -25.13 -22.35
CA PRO A 100 19.73 -24.87 -21.00
C PRO A 100 20.86 -25.82 -20.52
N ALA A 101 21.22 -26.84 -21.30
CA ALA A 101 22.15 -27.91 -20.89
C ALA A 101 23.61 -27.70 -21.32
N GLU A 102 23.91 -26.72 -22.17
CA GLU A 102 25.27 -26.46 -22.70
C GLU A 102 25.99 -25.34 -21.94
N LYS A 103 27.32 -25.21 -22.15
CA LYS A 103 28.07 -24.03 -21.66
C LYS A 103 27.51 -22.80 -22.36
N GLN A 104 27.01 -21.85 -21.58
CA GLN A 104 26.33 -20.65 -22.07
C GLN A 104 27.09 -19.38 -21.71
N VAL A 105 27.08 -18.43 -22.64
CA VAL A 105 27.61 -17.07 -22.46
C VAL A 105 26.80 -16.30 -21.40
N PHE A 106 25.49 -16.56 -21.31
CA PHE A 106 24.62 -15.97 -20.32
C PHE A 106 23.78 -17.05 -19.63
N ARG A 107 23.85 -17.12 -18.30
CA ARG A 107 22.99 -18.03 -17.54
C ARG A 107 21.88 -17.22 -16.87
N PRO A 108 20.59 -17.54 -17.07
CA PRO A 108 19.49 -16.83 -16.39
C PRO A 108 19.61 -16.80 -14.86
N SER A 109 20.32 -17.77 -14.27
CA SER A 109 20.65 -17.82 -12.83
C SER A 109 21.62 -16.73 -12.36
N GLU A 110 22.40 -16.11 -13.25
CA GLU A 110 23.30 -14.99 -12.94
C GLU A 110 22.57 -13.65 -12.77
N GLY A 111 21.26 -13.61 -13.06
CA GLY A 111 20.41 -12.46 -12.83
C GLY A 111 20.52 -11.34 -13.87
N ARG A 112 19.72 -10.29 -13.67
CA ARG A 112 19.56 -9.19 -14.64
C ARG A 112 20.83 -8.35 -14.82
N ASP A 113 21.66 -8.25 -13.79
CA ASP A 113 22.90 -7.45 -13.85
C ASP A 113 23.92 -8.06 -14.83
N SER A 114 24.05 -9.39 -14.87
CA SER A 114 24.89 -10.09 -15.83
C SER A 114 24.42 -9.86 -17.27
N LEU A 115 23.08 -9.90 -17.50
CA LEU A 115 22.49 -9.59 -18.80
C LEU A 115 22.82 -8.17 -19.26
N ILE A 116 22.69 -7.18 -18.36
CA ILE A 116 23.01 -5.78 -18.68
C ILE A 116 24.49 -5.62 -19.00
N GLN A 117 25.39 -6.32 -18.30
CA GLN A 117 26.82 -6.31 -18.62
C GLN A 117 27.11 -6.91 -20.00
N LEU A 118 26.42 -8.00 -20.37
CA LEU A 118 26.51 -8.60 -21.70
C LEU A 118 26.04 -7.64 -22.80
N ILE A 119 24.88 -7.00 -22.63
CA ILE A 119 24.35 -6.02 -23.60
C ILE A 119 25.34 -4.86 -23.79
N LYS A 120 25.95 -4.40 -22.69
CA LYS A 120 26.94 -3.30 -22.69
C LYS A 120 28.30 -3.66 -23.29
N LEU A 121 28.51 -4.90 -23.72
CA LEU A 121 29.68 -5.23 -24.54
C LEU A 121 29.59 -4.58 -25.93
N CYS A 122 28.36 -4.43 -26.45
CA CYS A 122 28.13 -3.68 -27.67
C CYS A 122 28.08 -2.19 -27.34
N ASP A 123 28.87 -1.39 -28.06
CA ASP A 123 28.87 0.07 -27.90
C ASP A 123 27.53 0.71 -28.34
N ASP A 124 26.73 0.01 -29.15
CA ASP A 124 25.35 0.39 -29.49
C ASP A 124 24.33 -0.72 -29.17
N PRO A 125 23.74 -0.72 -27.96
CA PRO A 125 22.71 -1.67 -27.57
C PRO A 125 21.47 -1.69 -28.49
N ASN A 126 21.21 -0.63 -29.28
CA ASN A 126 20.09 -0.64 -30.22
C ASN A 126 20.24 -1.75 -31.26
N LEU A 127 21.47 -1.97 -31.75
CA LEU A 127 21.75 -3.01 -32.74
C LEU A 127 21.42 -4.39 -32.17
N VAL A 128 21.75 -4.64 -30.90
CA VAL A 128 21.39 -5.88 -30.21
C VAL A 128 19.87 -6.07 -30.21
N GLY A 129 19.11 -5.03 -29.85
CA GLY A 129 17.64 -5.06 -29.85
C GLY A 129 17.04 -5.30 -31.24
N VAL A 130 17.59 -4.68 -32.29
CA VAL A 130 17.15 -4.87 -33.68
C VAL A 130 17.42 -6.31 -34.13
N LYS A 131 18.64 -6.82 -33.92
CA LYS A 131 19.01 -8.21 -34.28
C LYS A 131 18.13 -9.23 -33.55
N LEU A 132 17.84 -9.02 -32.27
CA LEU A 132 16.91 -9.88 -31.52
C LEU A 132 15.52 -9.90 -32.14
N LEU A 133 15.00 -8.76 -32.58
CA LEU A 133 13.70 -8.69 -33.26
C LEU A 133 13.71 -9.35 -34.65
N GLU A 134 14.80 -9.21 -35.41
CA GLU A 134 14.98 -9.87 -36.70
C GLU A 134 15.02 -11.40 -36.56
N ASN A 135 15.72 -11.88 -35.53
CA ASN A 135 15.87 -13.30 -35.23
C ASN A 135 14.57 -13.97 -34.80
N LEU A 136 13.54 -13.22 -34.34
CA LEU A 136 12.24 -13.79 -33.98
C LEU A 136 11.59 -14.57 -35.13
N ASN A 137 11.80 -14.14 -36.37
CA ASN A 137 11.26 -14.83 -37.55
C ASN A 137 11.96 -16.16 -37.83
N ALA A 138 13.19 -16.35 -37.33
CA ALA A 138 13.98 -17.56 -37.50
C ALA A 138 13.75 -18.59 -36.38
N VAL A 139 13.19 -18.18 -35.23
CA VAL A 139 12.88 -19.06 -34.11
C VAL A 139 11.62 -19.88 -34.44
N PRO A 140 11.65 -21.22 -34.37
CA PRO A 140 10.45 -22.03 -34.53
C PRO A 140 9.38 -21.63 -33.51
N LEU A 141 8.13 -21.47 -33.94
CA LEU A 141 6.98 -21.11 -33.08
C LEU A 141 6.73 -22.09 -31.91
N ARG A 142 7.45 -23.21 -31.85
CA ARG A 142 7.41 -24.19 -30.75
C ARG A 142 8.16 -23.70 -29.51
N ASP A 143 9.12 -22.78 -29.65
CA ASP A 143 9.96 -22.30 -28.55
C ASP A 143 9.49 -20.93 -28.03
N LEU A 144 8.22 -20.87 -27.61
CA LEU A 144 7.57 -19.63 -27.13
C LEU A 144 8.31 -18.97 -25.95
N SER A 145 9.00 -19.75 -25.11
CA SER A 145 9.84 -19.20 -24.04
C SER A 145 11.01 -18.38 -24.59
N CYS A 146 11.62 -18.82 -25.70
CA CYS A 146 12.71 -18.12 -26.40
C CYS A 146 12.24 -16.78 -26.97
N ILE A 147 11.07 -16.78 -27.59
CA ILE A 147 10.46 -15.55 -28.11
C ILE A 147 10.15 -14.56 -26.97
N VAL A 148 9.59 -15.03 -25.85
CA VAL A 148 9.29 -14.17 -24.69
C VAL A 148 10.55 -13.53 -24.11
N GLU A 149 11.59 -14.31 -23.85
CA GLU A 149 12.84 -13.76 -23.30
C GLU A 149 13.52 -12.82 -24.30
N SER A 150 13.56 -13.17 -25.59
CA SER A 150 14.12 -12.29 -26.63
C SER A 150 13.42 -10.94 -26.69
N LEU A 151 12.09 -10.91 -26.56
CA LEU A 151 11.32 -9.65 -26.49
C LEU A 151 11.65 -8.84 -25.22
N ILE A 152 11.85 -9.50 -24.08
CA ILE A 152 12.22 -8.82 -22.83
C ILE A 152 13.63 -8.21 -22.96
N VAL A 153 14.60 -8.95 -23.50
CA VAL A 153 15.97 -8.45 -23.71
C VAL A 153 16.00 -7.34 -24.75
N ALA A 154 15.25 -7.47 -25.84
CA ALA A 154 15.14 -6.40 -26.85
C ALA A 154 14.55 -5.11 -26.24
N HIS A 155 13.53 -5.25 -25.38
CA HIS A 155 12.99 -4.11 -24.64
C HIS A 155 14.02 -3.46 -23.70
N ASP A 156 14.80 -4.25 -22.97
CA ASP A 156 15.88 -3.74 -22.12
C ASP A 156 16.91 -2.96 -22.96
N CYS A 157 17.30 -3.49 -24.13
CA CYS A 157 18.21 -2.82 -25.07
C CYS A 157 17.68 -1.44 -25.50
N PHE A 158 16.43 -1.36 -25.97
CA PHE A 158 15.82 -0.10 -26.39
C PHE A 158 15.54 0.85 -25.22
N SER A 159 15.30 0.32 -24.02
CA SER A 159 15.10 1.13 -22.82
C SER A 159 16.41 1.76 -22.34
N LEU A 160 17.55 1.07 -22.47
CA LEU A 160 18.88 1.61 -22.15
C LEU A 160 19.28 2.80 -23.03
N THR A 161 18.83 2.80 -24.28
CA THR A 161 19.15 3.83 -25.28
C THR A 161 18.02 4.83 -25.49
N CYS A 162 16.93 4.72 -24.74
CA CYS A 162 15.71 5.53 -24.90
C CYS A 162 15.10 5.49 -26.31
N ASN A 163 15.24 4.37 -27.03
CA ASN A 163 14.68 4.19 -28.37
C ASN A 163 13.18 3.86 -28.32
N MET A 164 12.35 4.90 -28.47
CA MET A 164 10.89 4.77 -28.41
C MET A 164 10.31 3.93 -29.55
N GLU A 165 10.87 4.01 -30.76
CA GLU A 165 10.39 3.22 -31.91
C GLU A 165 10.60 1.73 -31.65
N GLY A 166 11.80 1.36 -31.18
CA GLY A 166 12.12 -0.02 -30.78
C GLY A 166 11.19 -0.53 -29.68
N ILE A 167 10.94 0.28 -28.64
CA ILE A 167 10.00 -0.05 -27.57
C ILE A 167 8.59 -0.32 -28.13
N VAL A 168 8.07 0.54 -29.01
CA VAL A 168 6.75 0.36 -29.63
C VAL A 168 6.69 -0.94 -30.43
N ARG A 169 7.73 -1.24 -31.22
CA ARG A 169 7.82 -2.50 -31.98
C ARG A 169 7.79 -3.73 -31.07
N VAL A 170 8.52 -3.71 -29.96
CA VAL A 170 8.49 -4.80 -28.97
C VAL A 170 7.10 -4.95 -28.36
N LEU A 171 6.44 -3.86 -27.97
CA LEU A 171 5.10 -3.91 -27.38
C LEU A 171 4.05 -4.44 -28.36
N GLN A 172 4.16 -4.09 -29.64
CA GLN A 172 3.30 -4.63 -30.71
C GLN A 172 3.52 -6.13 -30.89
N ALA A 173 4.78 -6.58 -30.96
CA ALA A 173 5.13 -7.99 -31.07
C ALA A 173 4.67 -8.78 -29.83
N ALA A 174 4.87 -8.24 -28.63
CA ALA A 174 4.41 -8.83 -27.37
C ALA A 174 2.88 -8.98 -27.34
N ARG A 175 2.15 -7.97 -27.83
CA ARG A 175 0.67 -8.03 -27.93
C ARG A 175 0.22 -9.10 -28.90
N HIS A 176 0.82 -9.15 -30.09
CA HIS A 176 0.51 -10.17 -31.08
C HIS A 176 0.81 -11.59 -30.54
N LEU A 177 1.98 -11.79 -29.94
CA LEU A 177 2.38 -13.06 -29.32
C LEU A 177 1.39 -13.51 -28.24
N SER A 178 0.97 -12.57 -27.39
CA SER A 178 0.05 -12.83 -26.28
C SER A 178 -1.32 -13.31 -26.76
N HIS A 179 -1.90 -12.64 -27.75
CA HIS A 179 -3.22 -12.97 -28.27
C HIS A 179 -3.24 -14.17 -29.21
N THR A 180 -2.19 -14.36 -30.01
CA THR A 180 -2.19 -15.35 -31.10
C THR A 180 -1.69 -16.70 -30.62
N TYR A 181 -0.74 -16.72 -29.66
CA TYR A 181 -0.05 -17.96 -29.26
C TYR A 181 -0.14 -18.23 -27.76
N LEU A 182 0.20 -17.26 -26.89
CA LEU A 182 0.31 -17.54 -25.45
C LEU A 182 -1.04 -17.81 -24.78
N ALA A 183 -2.03 -16.96 -24.99
CA ALA A 183 -3.34 -17.16 -24.37
C ALA A 183 -4.10 -18.36 -24.98
N PRO A 184 -4.19 -18.52 -26.31
CA PRO A 184 -4.84 -19.70 -26.90
C PRO A 184 -4.14 -21.02 -26.57
N GLY A 185 -2.81 -21.01 -26.42
CA GLY A 185 -2.01 -22.17 -26.01
C GLY A 185 -1.96 -22.39 -24.48
N GLU A 186 -2.75 -21.65 -23.70
CA GLU A 186 -2.78 -21.72 -22.23
C GLU A 186 -1.42 -21.50 -21.52
N HIS A 187 -0.47 -20.83 -22.18
CA HIS A 187 0.85 -20.52 -21.66
C HIS A 187 0.86 -19.29 -20.74
N TYR A 188 -0.02 -19.27 -19.73
CA TYR A 188 -0.23 -18.12 -18.85
C TYR A 188 0.99 -17.76 -17.98
N SER A 189 1.84 -18.72 -17.64
CA SER A 189 3.10 -18.46 -16.93
C SER A 189 4.07 -17.61 -17.76
N LEU A 190 4.14 -17.86 -19.07
CA LEU A 190 4.93 -17.07 -20.03
C LEU A 190 4.31 -15.70 -20.25
N LEU A 191 2.98 -15.59 -20.27
CA LEU A 191 2.28 -14.31 -20.34
C LEU A 191 2.60 -13.41 -19.14
N VAL A 192 2.58 -13.98 -17.92
CA VAL A 192 3.01 -13.26 -16.71
C VAL A 192 4.50 -12.91 -16.78
N ARG A 193 5.37 -13.81 -17.26
CA ARG A 193 6.81 -13.53 -17.43
C ARG A 193 7.06 -12.37 -18.39
N LEU A 194 6.37 -12.32 -19.52
CA LEU A 194 6.43 -11.26 -20.52
C LEU A 194 6.04 -9.91 -19.91
N LEU A 195 4.89 -9.87 -19.21
CA LEU A 195 4.42 -8.67 -18.53
C LEU A 195 5.42 -8.17 -17.47
N THR A 196 5.87 -9.06 -16.58
CA THR A 196 6.81 -8.69 -15.51
C THR A 196 8.21 -8.35 -16.02
N GLY A 197 8.60 -8.93 -17.16
CA GLY A 197 9.89 -8.68 -17.79
C GLY A 197 9.95 -7.31 -18.46
N ILE A 198 8.93 -6.97 -19.26
CA ILE A 198 8.83 -5.66 -19.92
C ILE A 198 8.51 -4.55 -18.90
N GLY A 199 7.67 -4.82 -17.90
CA GLY A 199 7.39 -3.90 -16.80
C GLY A 199 6.61 -2.62 -17.19
N ARG A 200 6.13 -2.53 -18.43
CA ARG A 200 5.29 -1.41 -18.93
C ARG A 200 3.81 -1.72 -18.76
N TYR A 201 3.39 -1.88 -17.50
CA TYR A 201 2.04 -2.37 -17.13
C TYR A 201 0.88 -1.57 -17.74
N ASN A 202 1.02 -0.25 -17.87
CA ASN A 202 -0.04 0.61 -18.44
C ASN A 202 -0.27 0.38 -19.94
N GLU A 203 0.76 0.00 -20.69
CA GLU A 203 0.68 -0.26 -22.14
C GLU A 203 0.32 -1.74 -22.40
N MET A 204 0.51 -2.60 -21.40
CA MET A 204 0.27 -4.03 -21.45
C MET A 204 -0.99 -4.47 -20.68
N THR A 205 -1.97 -3.57 -20.49
CA THR A 205 -3.25 -3.88 -19.82
C THR A 205 -4.01 -5.03 -20.46
N TYR A 206 -3.82 -5.28 -21.76
CA TYR A 206 -4.39 -6.43 -22.47
C TYR A 206 -3.99 -7.78 -21.86
N VAL A 207 -2.83 -7.86 -21.18
CA VAL A 207 -2.43 -9.08 -20.45
C VAL A 207 -3.34 -9.29 -19.24
N PHE A 208 -3.73 -8.22 -18.54
CA PHE A 208 -4.70 -8.31 -17.45
C PHE A 208 -6.07 -8.75 -17.96
N ASP A 209 -6.51 -8.22 -19.11
CA ASP A 209 -7.76 -8.62 -19.77
C ASP A 209 -7.74 -10.13 -20.10
N LEU A 210 -6.66 -10.62 -20.74
CA LEU A 210 -6.48 -12.02 -21.10
C LEU A 210 -6.50 -12.95 -19.88
N LEU A 211 -5.79 -12.59 -18.81
CA LEU A 211 -5.77 -13.39 -17.59
C LEU A 211 -7.12 -13.37 -16.86
N HIS A 212 -7.82 -12.24 -16.90
CA HIS A 212 -9.14 -12.11 -16.31
C HIS A 212 -10.18 -12.95 -17.04
N GLN A 213 -10.25 -12.83 -18.37
CA GLN A 213 -11.19 -13.57 -19.22
C GLN A 213 -11.02 -15.08 -19.11
N ASN A 214 -9.79 -15.56 -18.86
CA ASN A 214 -9.48 -16.99 -18.74
C ASN A 214 -9.44 -17.50 -17.29
N HIS A 215 -9.95 -16.74 -16.31
CA HIS A 215 -9.96 -17.12 -14.89
C HIS A 215 -8.57 -17.45 -14.30
N ARG A 216 -7.50 -16.83 -14.82
CA ARG A 216 -6.10 -17.04 -14.38
C ARG A 216 -5.49 -15.81 -13.71
N PHE A 217 -6.32 -14.86 -13.28
CA PHE A 217 -5.89 -13.58 -12.70
C PHE A 217 -4.98 -13.75 -11.46
N GLU A 218 -5.22 -14.79 -10.65
CA GLU A 218 -4.40 -15.12 -9.46
C GLU A 218 -2.91 -15.35 -9.77
N MET A 219 -2.56 -15.69 -11.00
CA MET A 219 -1.16 -15.91 -11.41
C MET A 219 -0.31 -14.65 -11.24
N LEU A 220 -0.94 -13.46 -11.31
CA LEU A 220 -0.30 -12.17 -11.03
C LEU A 220 0.00 -11.96 -9.54
N LEU A 221 -0.67 -12.72 -8.67
CA LEU A 221 -0.56 -12.58 -7.21
C LEU A 221 0.43 -13.59 -6.61
N ARG A 222 0.64 -14.73 -7.27
CA ARG A 222 1.55 -15.81 -6.81
C ARG A 222 3.02 -15.47 -7.03
N LYS A 223 3.34 -14.81 -8.14
CA LYS A 223 4.68 -14.33 -8.43
C LYS A 223 4.73 -12.93 -7.85
N LYS A 224 5.48 -12.71 -6.76
CA LYS A 224 5.62 -11.36 -6.18
C LYS A 224 5.94 -10.42 -7.32
N VAL A 225 4.99 -9.56 -7.67
CA VAL A 225 5.24 -8.45 -8.59
C VAL A 225 6.08 -7.51 -7.74
N ASP A 226 7.39 -7.76 -7.71
CA ASP A 226 8.39 -7.18 -6.81
C ASP A 226 8.62 -5.67 -7.08
N THR A 227 7.64 -4.96 -7.64
CA THR A 227 7.76 -3.56 -7.99
C THR A 227 6.46 -2.83 -7.69
N ASP A 228 6.53 -1.78 -6.86
CA ASP A 228 5.41 -0.88 -6.51
C ASP A 228 4.60 -0.41 -7.74
N ARG A 229 5.28 -0.27 -8.90
CA ARG A 229 4.69 0.10 -10.18
C ARG A 229 3.67 -0.92 -10.69
N GLY A 230 3.96 -2.21 -10.56
CA GLY A 230 3.06 -3.28 -11.01
C GLY A 230 1.85 -3.44 -10.09
N GLN A 231 2.04 -3.26 -8.79
CA GLN A 231 0.95 -3.24 -7.81
C GLN A 231 -0.02 -2.08 -8.08
N THR A 232 0.52 -0.88 -8.26
CA THR A 232 -0.26 0.33 -8.57
C THR A 232 -1.06 0.16 -9.87
N ALA A 233 -0.40 -0.29 -10.93
CA ALA A 233 -1.07 -0.49 -12.23
C ALA A 233 -2.17 -1.55 -12.17
N LEU A 234 -1.96 -2.63 -11.38
CA LEU A 234 -2.96 -3.68 -11.20
C LEU A 234 -4.19 -3.15 -10.44
N LEU A 235 -4.01 -2.35 -9.38
CA LEU A 235 -5.12 -1.72 -8.66
C LEU A 235 -5.89 -0.74 -9.54
N ASP A 236 -5.17 0.11 -10.27
CA ASP A 236 -5.77 1.07 -11.20
C ASP A 236 -6.60 0.35 -12.27
N TYR A 237 -6.09 -0.77 -12.78
CA TYR A 237 -6.82 -1.61 -13.72
C TYR A 237 -8.11 -2.17 -13.11
N ILE A 238 -8.07 -2.75 -11.90
CA ILE A 238 -9.26 -3.35 -11.29
C ILE A 238 -10.30 -2.26 -10.96
N LYS A 239 -9.86 -1.10 -10.44
CA LYS A 239 -10.76 0.03 -10.15
C LYS A 239 -11.46 0.55 -11.41
N ARG A 240 -10.77 0.61 -12.54
CA ARG A 240 -11.31 1.15 -13.81
C ARG A 240 -12.14 0.13 -14.56
N CYS A 241 -11.64 -1.10 -14.68
CA CYS A 241 -12.20 -2.11 -15.59
C CYS A 241 -13.10 -3.13 -14.88
N LEU A 242 -12.96 -3.32 -13.56
CA LEU A 242 -13.68 -4.33 -12.78
C LEU A 242 -14.38 -3.77 -11.52
N PRO A 243 -15.06 -2.61 -11.57
CA PRO A 243 -15.55 -1.91 -10.37
C PRO A 243 -16.58 -2.70 -9.54
N ALA A 244 -17.29 -3.66 -10.15
CA ALA A 244 -18.30 -4.48 -9.48
C ALA A 244 -17.74 -5.78 -8.87
N ASP A 245 -16.49 -6.16 -9.17
CA ASP A 245 -15.88 -7.41 -8.69
C ASP A 245 -15.16 -7.16 -7.35
N SER A 246 -15.95 -7.08 -6.27
CA SER A 246 -15.42 -6.84 -4.92
C SER A 246 -14.51 -7.96 -4.42
N GLU A 247 -14.68 -9.20 -4.92
CA GLU A 247 -13.89 -10.35 -4.53
C GLU A 247 -12.46 -10.24 -5.07
N LYS A 248 -12.28 -9.96 -6.37
CA LYS A 248 -10.94 -9.76 -6.95
C LYS A 248 -10.24 -8.51 -6.40
N HIS A 249 -10.99 -7.44 -6.13
CA HIS A 249 -10.45 -6.27 -5.43
C HIS A 249 -9.87 -6.64 -4.06
N ASN A 250 -10.64 -7.37 -3.25
CA ASN A 250 -10.21 -7.77 -1.92
C ASN A 250 -9.04 -8.77 -1.99
N MET A 251 -9.06 -9.72 -2.93
CA MET A 251 -7.97 -10.68 -3.15
C MET A 251 -6.66 -9.96 -3.51
N VAL A 252 -6.70 -9.00 -4.42
CA VAL A 252 -5.51 -8.22 -4.82
C VAL A 252 -5.00 -7.38 -3.65
N ALA A 253 -5.88 -6.68 -2.95
CA ALA A 253 -5.51 -5.90 -1.77
C ALA A 253 -4.92 -6.80 -0.65
N LEU A 254 -5.45 -8.01 -0.46
CA LEU A 254 -4.91 -8.99 0.49
C LEU A 254 -3.52 -9.49 0.07
N CYS A 255 -3.33 -9.84 -1.20
CA CYS A 255 -2.05 -10.35 -1.71
C CYS A 255 -0.92 -9.32 -1.62
N PHE A 256 -1.22 -8.03 -1.73
CA PHE A 256 -0.23 -6.95 -1.56
C PHE A 256 -0.17 -6.39 -0.14
N SER A 257 -0.84 -7.03 0.84
CA SER A 257 -0.92 -6.53 2.23
C SER A 257 -1.39 -5.08 2.33
N MET A 258 -2.26 -4.67 1.40
CA MET A 258 -2.86 -3.34 1.29
C MET A 258 -4.02 -3.22 2.27
N ARG A 259 -3.64 -3.23 3.56
CA ARG A 259 -4.56 -3.22 4.69
C ARG A 259 -5.47 -1.99 4.68
N ARG A 260 -4.96 -0.85 4.20
CA ARG A 260 -5.74 0.37 4.03
C ARG A 260 -6.89 0.22 3.03
N GLU A 261 -6.62 -0.31 1.86
CA GLU A 261 -7.57 -0.48 0.76
C GLU A 261 -8.69 -1.48 1.15
N ILE A 262 -8.33 -2.55 1.85
CA ILE A 262 -9.31 -3.49 2.44
C ILE A 262 -10.22 -2.73 3.42
N GLY A 263 -9.62 -1.93 4.30
CA GLY A 263 -10.37 -1.10 5.25
C GLY A 263 -11.32 -0.11 4.56
N GLU A 264 -10.84 0.58 3.51
CA GLU A 264 -11.63 1.53 2.71
C GLU A 264 -12.82 0.83 2.02
N ASN A 265 -12.61 -0.36 1.45
CA ASN A 265 -13.69 -1.13 0.82
C ASN A 265 -14.78 -1.53 1.82
N HIS A 266 -14.41 -2.09 2.97
CA HIS A 266 -15.37 -2.46 4.00
C HIS A 266 -16.09 -1.23 4.58
N GLU A 267 -15.38 -0.12 4.82
CA GLU A 267 -16.00 1.12 5.28
C GLU A 267 -16.99 1.67 4.24
N MET A 268 -16.64 1.65 2.96
CA MET A 268 -17.52 2.10 1.87
C MET A 268 -18.76 1.22 1.75
N ALA A 269 -18.62 -0.10 1.87
CA ALA A 269 -19.75 -1.03 1.89
C ALA A 269 -20.68 -0.75 3.08
N ALA A 270 -20.13 -0.54 4.28
CA ALA A 270 -20.91 -0.19 5.47
C ALA A 270 -21.68 1.13 5.30
N ARG A 271 -21.01 2.17 4.78
CA ARG A 271 -21.62 3.47 4.48
C ARG A 271 -22.75 3.37 3.45
N THR A 272 -22.57 2.53 2.42
CA THR A 272 -23.58 2.31 1.39
C THR A 272 -24.83 1.66 1.99
N GLN A 273 -24.66 0.63 2.82
CA GLN A 273 -25.77 0.01 3.54
C GLN A 273 -26.48 0.98 4.48
N LEU A 274 -25.73 1.82 5.22
CA LEU A 274 -26.33 2.87 6.06
C LEU A 274 -27.15 3.88 5.26
N LYS A 275 -26.69 4.28 4.06
CA LYS A 275 -27.47 5.15 3.16
C LYS A 275 -28.73 4.48 2.61
N ILE A 276 -28.67 3.19 2.31
CA ILE A 276 -29.86 2.42 1.91
C ILE A 276 -30.89 2.44 3.03
N ILE A 277 -30.46 2.20 4.28
CA ILE A 277 -31.33 2.28 5.47
C ILE A 277 -31.90 3.71 5.64
N GLU A 278 -31.09 4.75 5.44
CA GLU A 278 -31.54 6.16 5.52
C GLU A 278 -32.62 6.50 4.48
N SER A 279 -32.55 5.90 3.28
CA SER A 279 -33.50 6.15 2.20
C SER A 279 -34.88 5.52 2.41
N GLN A 280 -35.00 4.56 3.33
CA GLN A 280 -36.24 3.86 3.62
C GLN A 280 -36.98 4.51 4.80
N ALA A 281 -38.29 4.33 4.87
CA ALA A 281 -39.05 4.73 6.05
C ALA A 281 -38.55 3.94 7.27
N TRP A 282 -38.43 4.62 8.41
CA TRP A 282 -37.98 3.96 9.64
C TRP A 282 -39.07 3.02 10.16
N VAL A 283 -38.88 1.72 9.92
CA VAL A 283 -39.78 0.65 10.36
C VAL A 283 -38.94 -0.46 10.99
N VAL A 284 -39.26 -0.84 12.23
CA VAL A 284 -38.55 -1.92 12.92
C VAL A 284 -39.02 -3.27 12.39
N ASN A 285 -38.22 -3.86 11.52
CA ASN A 285 -38.46 -5.18 10.94
C ASN A 285 -37.19 -6.08 11.03
N PRO A 286 -37.31 -7.40 10.78
CA PRO A 286 -36.17 -8.31 10.81
C PRO A 286 -35.08 -7.98 9.78
N GLU A 287 -35.46 -7.40 8.64
CA GLU A 287 -34.54 -7.02 7.57
C GLU A 287 -33.61 -5.87 7.96
N LEU A 288 -34.13 -4.86 8.67
CA LEU A 288 -33.36 -3.77 9.25
C LEU A 288 -32.35 -4.30 10.24
N LYS A 289 -32.76 -5.21 11.14
CA LYS A 289 -31.85 -5.85 12.11
C LYS A 289 -30.74 -6.62 11.39
N SER A 290 -31.08 -7.41 10.38
CA SER A 290 -30.10 -8.15 9.57
C SER A 290 -29.12 -7.21 8.87
N SER A 291 -29.62 -6.12 8.28
CA SER A 291 -28.79 -5.11 7.61
C SER A 291 -27.84 -4.41 8.57
N LEU A 292 -28.29 -4.07 9.77
CA LEU A 292 -27.44 -3.47 10.81
C LEU A 292 -26.38 -4.44 11.36
N VAL A 293 -26.69 -5.74 11.47
CA VAL A 293 -25.69 -6.76 11.83
C VAL A 293 -24.60 -6.84 10.75
N LYS A 294 -24.97 -6.78 9.46
CA LYS A 294 -24.01 -6.73 8.35
C LYS A 294 -23.15 -5.46 8.41
N VAL A 295 -23.75 -4.30 8.63
CA VAL A 295 -23.02 -3.02 8.80
C VAL A 295 -22.02 -3.12 9.95
N LEU A 296 -22.43 -3.70 11.08
CA LEU A 296 -21.56 -3.86 12.24
C LEU A 296 -20.35 -4.76 11.94
N ALA A 297 -20.55 -5.87 11.23
CA ALA A 297 -19.46 -6.75 10.80
C ALA A 297 -18.47 -6.01 9.88
N LEU A 298 -18.99 -5.35 8.84
CA LEU A 298 -18.17 -4.56 7.91
C LEU A 298 -17.34 -3.48 8.62
N LEU A 299 -17.92 -2.76 9.60
CA LEU A 299 -17.19 -1.75 10.36
C LEU A 299 -16.10 -2.35 11.26
N LYS A 300 -16.30 -3.57 11.80
CA LYS A 300 -15.27 -4.28 12.57
C LYS A 300 -14.12 -4.70 11.67
N ASP A 301 -14.41 -5.30 10.51
CA ASP A 301 -13.40 -5.72 9.52
C ASP A 301 -12.60 -4.51 9.00
N ALA A 302 -13.28 -3.38 8.77
CA ALA A 302 -12.65 -2.12 8.39
C ALA A 302 -11.70 -1.61 9.49
N ALA A 303 -12.17 -1.57 10.75
CA ALA A 303 -11.38 -1.12 11.88
C ALA A 303 -10.13 -1.98 12.11
N GLU A 304 -10.27 -3.31 12.00
CA GLU A 304 -9.14 -4.24 12.15
C GLU A 304 -8.11 -4.04 11.02
N SER A 305 -8.58 -3.85 9.79
CA SER A 305 -7.71 -3.61 8.64
C SER A 305 -6.95 -2.29 8.77
N PHE A 306 -7.62 -1.19 9.13
CA PHE A 306 -6.96 0.09 9.39
C PHE A 306 -6.00 0.03 10.58
N SER A 307 -6.31 -0.73 11.63
CA SER A 307 -5.42 -0.93 12.78
C SER A 307 -4.12 -1.62 12.37
N LYS A 308 -4.21 -2.68 11.55
CA LYS A 308 -3.05 -3.39 10.98
C LYS A 308 -2.17 -2.49 10.10
N ASP A 309 -2.75 -1.45 9.50
CA ASP A 309 -2.05 -0.45 8.68
C ASP A 309 -1.56 0.78 9.46
N SER A 310 -1.73 0.82 10.79
CA SER A 310 -1.46 2.01 11.63
C SER A 310 -2.28 3.25 11.25
N CYS A 311 -3.38 3.09 10.51
CA CYS A 311 -4.35 4.14 10.20
C CYS A 311 -5.30 4.43 11.39
N VAL A 312 -4.74 4.91 12.51
CA VAL A 312 -5.45 5.03 13.81
C VAL A 312 -6.70 5.90 13.73
N ARG A 313 -6.68 6.99 12.94
CA ARG A 313 -7.83 7.90 12.81
C ARG A 313 -9.02 7.22 12.13
N GLN A 314 -8.79 6.52 11.02
CA GLN A 314 -9.81 5.77 10.30
C GLN A 314 -10.34 4.60 11.13
N ALA A 315 -9.44 3.85 11.78
CA ALA A 315 -9.82 2.77 12.70
C ALA A 315 -10.73 3.29 13.82
N SER A 316 -10.34 4.40 14.47
CA SER A 316 -11.14 5.04 15.53
C SER A 316 -12.52 5.49 15.03
N ARG A 317 -12.60 6.05 13.82
CA ARG A 317 -13.87 6.42 13.20
C ARG A 317 -14.77 5.20 13.01
N CYS A 318 -14.25 4.11 12.43
CA CYS A 318 -14.99 2.87 12.24
C CYS A 318 -15.49 2.29 13.56
N VAL A 319 -14.66 2.30 14.61
CA VAL A 319 -15.03 1.85 15.96
C VAL A 319 -16.16 2.70 16.55
N ARG A 320 -16.10 4.03 16.45
CA ARG A 320 -17.15 4.92 16.96
C ARG A 320 -18.49 4.67 16.25
N THR A 321 -18.47 4.53 14.92
CA THR A 321 -19.66 4.19 14.15
C THR A 321 -20.17 2.78 14.50
N ALA A 322 -19.29 1.80 14.69
CA ALA A 322 -19.66 0.45 15.11
C ALA A 322 -20.35 0.44 16.48
N LYS A 323 -19.85 1.24 17.45
CA LYS A 323 -20.50 1.41 18.76
C LYS A 323 -21.90 2.01 18.62
N LEU A 324 -22.09 2.99 17.73
CA LEU A 324 -23.40 3.57 17.45
C LEU A 324 -24.37 2.54 16.87
N VAL A 325 -23.93 1.75 15.89
CA VAL A 325 -24.74 0.68 15.28
C VAL A 325 -25.07 -0.41 16.31
N ALA A 326 -24.12 -0.77 17.17
CA ALA A 326 -24.36 -1.71 18.27
C ALA A 326 -25.39 -1.16 19.26
N LEU A 327 -25.34 0.14 19.58
CA LEU A 327 -26.35 0.79 20.42
C LEU A 327 -27.73 0.78 19.74
N GLN A 328 -27.80 1.02 18.43
CA GLN A 328 -29.06 0.92 17.69
C GLN A 328 -29.63 -0.51 17.77
N LEU A 329 -28.81 -1.53 17.54
CA LEU A 329 -29.22 -2.93 17.66
C LEU A 329 -29.70 -3.27 19.08
N HIS A 330 -29.07 -2.72 20.11
CA HIS A 330 -29.50 -2.89 21.50
C HIS A 330 -30.94 -2.40 21.71
N PHE A 331 -31.29 -1.20 21.22
CA PHE A 331 -32.66 -0.68 21.31
C PHE A 331 -33.66 -1.53 20.53
N LEU A 332 -33.32 -1.92 19.29
CA LEU A 332 -34.21 -2.74 18.46
C LEU A 332 -34.45 -4.14 19.06
N ASN A 333 -33.47 -4.69 19.77
CA ASN A 333 -33.59 -5.99 20.44
C ASN A 333 -34.46 -5.92 21.71
N GLN A 334 -34.59 -4.75 22.30
CA GLN A 334 -35.51 -4.49 23.42
C GLN A 334 -36.93 -4.08 22.96
N GLY A 335 -37.18 -4.07 21.65
CA GLY A 335 -38.48 -3.65 21.10
C GLY A 335 -38.70 -2.13 21.09
N SER A 336 -37.63 -1.33 21.21
CA SER A 336 -37.71 0.14 21.12
C SER A 336 -37.61 0.60 19.67
N ASP A 337 -38.46 1.55 19.29
CA ASP A 337 -38.43 2.23 17.99
C ASP A 337 -37.45 3.41 17.93
N LEU A 338 -36.71 3.68 19.01
CA LEU A 338 -35.77 4.79 19.09
C LEU A 338 -34.66 4.66 18.03
N ARG A 339 -34.54 5.68 17.19
CA ARG A 339 -33.49 5.79 16.18
C ARG A 339 -32.33 6.65 16.68
N VAL A 340 -31.12 6.11 16.63
CA VAL A 340 -29.85 6.81 16.96
C VAL A 340 -28.86 6.85 15.80
N ILE A 341 -29.10 6.10 14.72
CA ILE A 341 -28.31 6.14 13.48
C ILE A 341 -28.91 7.10 12.45
N ASN A 342 -28.07 7.56 11.51
CA ASN A 342 -28.45 8.47 10.42
C ASN A 342 -29.24 9.70 10.89
N LEU A 343 -28.87 10.25 12.06
CA LEU A 343 -29.50 11.44 12.62
C LEU A 343 -29.01 12.69 11.90
N ARG A 344 -29.95 13.62 11.66
CA ARG A 344 -29.62 14.97 11.19
C ARG A 344 -29.17 15.84 12.38
N PRO A 345 -28.37 16.91 12.15
CA PRO A 345 -27.95 17.80 13.22
C PRO A 345 -29.09 18.35 14.08
N ALA A 346 -30.23 18.66 13.46
CA ALA A 346 -31.44 19.15 14.14
C ALA A 346 -32.12 18.10 15.05
N GLU A 347 -31.89 16.79 14.80
CA GLU A 347 -32.48 15.69 15.57
C GLU A 347 -31.64 15.34 16.81
N LEU A 348 -30.34 15.67 16.80
CA LEU A 348 -29.37 15.22 17.82
C LEU A 348 -29.76 15.63 19.23
N LEU A 349 -30.12 16.90 19.45
CA LEU A 349 -30.44 17.39 20.79
C LEU A 349 -31.64 16.63 21.38
N ASN A 350 -32.73 16.52 20.62
CA ASN A 350 -33.94 15.84 21.06
C ASN A 350 -33.65 14.36 21.36
N THR A 351 -32.93 13.67 20.47
CA THR A 351 -32.57 12.27 20.69
C THR A 351 -31.71 12.10 21.93
N VAL A 352 -30.67 12.91 22.10
CA VAL A 352 -29.76 12.83 23.25
C VAL A 352 -30.48 13.04 24.58
N VAL A 353 -31.41 14.00 24.66
CA VAL A 353 -32.21 14.25 25.87
C VAL A 353 -33.16 13.08 26.16
N THR A 354 -33.63 12.33 25.15
CA THR A 354 -34.49 11.16 25.39
C THR A 354 -33.74 9.94 25.90
N LEU A 355 -32.44 9.79 25.61
CA LEU A 355 -31.67 8.59 25.93
C LEU A 355 -31.68 8.25 27.44
N PRO A 356 -31.98 7.01 27.84
CA PRO A 356 -32.14 6.64 29.24
C PRO A 356 -30.82 6.60 30.02
N ARG A 357 -29.68 6.31 29.39
CA ARG A 357 -28.39 6.12 30.09
C ARG A 357 -27.34 7.13 29.62
N CYS A 358 -26.43 7.48 30.52
CA CYS A 358 -25.43 8.52 30.26
C CYS A 358 -24.40 8.07 29.20
N TYR A 359 -23.93 6.82 29.30
CA TYR A 359 -22.98 6.25 28.32
C TYR A 359 -23.52 6.28 26.88
N GLN A 360 -24.85 6.20 26.69
CA GLN A 360 -25.48 6.22 25.36
C GLN A 360 -25.31 7.59 24.70
N VAL A 361 -25.40 8.67 25.47
CA VAL A 361 -25.14 10.04 24.99
C VAL A 361 -23.70 10.18 24.52
N PHE A 362 -22.74 9.62 25.28
CA PHE A 362 -21.34 9.62 24.87
C PHE A 362 -21.12 8.86 23.55
N VAL A 363 -21.74 7.69 23.36
CA VAL A 363 -21.64 6.93 22.10
C VAL A 363 -22.17 7.76 20.91
N VAL A 364 -23.31 8.43 21.06
CA VAL A 364 -23.87 9.30 20.02
C VAL A 364 -22.95 10.51 19.76
N SER A 365 -22.52 11.19 20.82
CA SER A 365 -21.60 12.34 20.75
C SER A 365 -20.31 12.00 19.99
N GLU A 366 -19.67 10.87 20.32
CA GLU A 366 -18.43 10.43 19.67
C GLU A 366 -18.64 10.08 18.19
N ALA A 367 -19.73 9.40 17.85
CA ALA A 367 -20.00 8.94 16.50
C ALA A 367 -20.33 10.09 15.54
N TYR A 368 -21.09 11.10 16.01
CA TYR A 368 -21.44 12.28 15.21
C TYR A 368 -20.47 13.45 15.35
N SER A 369 -19.44 13.33 16.20
CA SER A 369 -18.57 14.46 16.58
C SER A 369 -19.38 15.66 17.09
N TYR A 370 -20.45 15.37 17.84
CA TYR A 370 -21.38 16.35 18.40
C TYR A 370 -21.02 16.66 19.85
N SER A 371 -21.05 17.94 20.25
CA SER A 371 -20.82 18.38 21.63
C SER A 371 -22.16 18.61 22.33
N PRO A 372 -22.61 17.71 23.24
CA PRO A 372 -23.90 17.86 23.89
C PRO A 372 -23.93 19.03 24.88
N ASP A 373 -25.08 19.72 24.96
CA ASP A 373 -25.38 20.61 26.09
C ASP A 373 -25.67 19.75 27.33
N TRP A 374 -24.61 19.44 28.09
CA TRP A 374 -24.72 18.65 29.30
C TRP A 374 -25.54 19.35 30.40
N ALA A 375 -25.59 20.67 30.41
CA ALA A 375 -26.43 21.40 31.36
C ALA A 375 -27.91 21.14 31.08
N GLU A 376 -28.33 21.15 29.82
CA GLU A 376 -29.70 20.79 29.43
C GLU A 376 -30.03 19.34 29.79
N ILE A 377 -29.13 18.40 29.47
CA ILE A 377 -29.38 16.97 29.73
C ILE A 377 -29.52 16.70 31.23
N LEU A 378 -28.62 17.26 32.05
CA LEU A 378 -28.66 17.08 33.50
C LEU A 378 -29.86 17.80 34.12
N TYR A 379 -30.25 18.97 33.61
CA TYR A 379 -31.49 19.62 34.02
C TYR A 379 -32.71 18.71 33.77
N GLN A 380 -32.85 18.16 32.56
CA GLN A 380 -33.97 17.29 32.20
C GLN A 380 -33.97 15.97 32.97
N LYS A 381 -32.81 15.33 33.15
CA LYS A 381 -32.70 13.99 33.75
C LYS A 381 -32.63 14.02 35.28
N VAL A 382 -31.80 14.89 35.82
CA VAL A 382 -31.50 14.90 37.26
C VAL A 382 -32.44 15.85 38.00
N ILE A 383 -32.64 17.07 37.50
CA ILE A 383 -33.45 18.07 38.19
C ILE A 383 -34.95 17.79 38.01
N LEU A 384 -35.43 17.66 36.78
CA LEU A 384 -36.86 17.46 36.52
C LEU A 384 -37.33 16.03 36.86
N LYS A 385 -36.54 15.00 36.54
CA LYS A 385 -36.93 13.59 36.73
C LYS A 385 -36.35 12.93 37.99
N GLY A 386 -35.42 13.58 38.68
CA GLY A 386 -34.82 13.02 39.90
C GLY A 386 -33.88 11.83 39.66
N ASP A 387 -33.38 11.64 38.44
CA ASP A 387 -32.50 10.51 38.12
C ASP A 387 -31.05 10.76 38.54
N PHE A 388 -30.77 10.59 39.82
CA PHE A 388 -29.42 10.69 40.37
C PHE A 388 -28.52 9.51 39.98
N THR A 389 -29.08 8.39 39.50
CA THR A 389 -28.24 7.30 38.97
C THR A 389 -27.55 7.74 37.69
N TYR A 390 -28.24 8.52 36.86
CA TYR A 390 -27.67 9.15 35.68
C TYR A 390 -26.54 10.13 36.04
N LEU A 391 -26.71 10.93 37.10
CA LEU A 391 -25.66 11.85 37.59
C LEU A 391 -24.41 11.08 38.03
N GLU A 392 -24.58 9.97 38.76
CA GLU A 392 -23.45 9.13 39.16
C GLU A 392 -22.74 8.53 37.94
N GLU A 393 -23.46 8.01 36.93
CA GLU A 393 -22.83 7.58 35.67
C GLU A 393 -22.05 8.72 35.01
N PHE A 394 -22.60 9.93 34.96
CA PHE A 394 -21.93 11.10 34.37
C PHE A 394 -20.60 11.41 35.07
N LYS A 395 -20.57 11.38 36.40
CA LYS A 395 -19.38 11.67 37.22
C LYS A 395 -18.20 10.73 36.93
N HIS A 396 -18.46 9.50 36.50
CA HIS A 396 -17.40 8.56 36.11
C HIS A 396 -16.70 8.96 34.80
N HIS A 397 -17.37 9.74 33.96
CA HIS A 397 -16.87 10.13 32.64
C HIS A 397 -16.40 11.59 32.58
N ARG A 398 -17.00 12.49 33.36
CA ARG A 398 -16.64 13.92 33.39
C ARG A 398 -16.75 14.51 34.81
N PRO A 399 -15.83 15.41 35.19
CA PRO A 399 -15.94 16.15 36.44
C PRO A 399 -17.12 17.13 36.41
N LEU A 400 -17.75 17.34 37.56
CA LEU A 400 -18.78 18.35 37.75
C LEU A 400 -18.11 19.70 38.08
N THR A 401 -17.93 20.55 37.08
CA THR A 401 -17.28 21.86 37.24
C THR A 401 -18.29 22.91 37.73
N SER A 402 -17.81 23.94 38.46
CA SER A 402 -18.68 25.06 38.90
C SER A 402 -19.44 25.71 37.75
N SER A 403 -18.82 25.84 36.57
CA SER A 403 -19.47 26.36 35.36
C SER A 403 -20.66 25.52 34.90
N LEU A 404 -20.57 24.18 35.00
CA LEU A 404 -21.67 23.29 34.64
C LEU A 404 -22.85 23.48 35.60
N PHE A 405 -22.58 23.66 36.90
CA PHE A 405 -23.63 24.00 37.86
C PHE A 405 -24.26 25.35 37.55
N GLU A 406 -23.47 26.40 37.27
CA GLU A 406 -24.00 27.70 36.87
C GLU A 406 -24.92 27.59 35.65
N ASP A 407 -24.51 26.84 34.62
CA ASP A 407 -25.30 26.67 33.40
C ASP A 407 -26.59 25.84 33.63
N ILE A 408 -26.56 24.84 34.53
CA ILE A 408 -27.77 24.14 34.96
C ILE A 408 -28.69 25.10 35.72
N PHE A 409 -28.14 25.94 36.60
CA PHE A 409 -28.92 26.84 37.45
C PHE A 409 -29.56 27.99 36.67
N LYS A 410 -28.94 28.46 35.59
CA LYS A 410 -29.58 29.39 34.63
C LYS A 410 -30.86 28.81 34.00
N LYS A 411 -31.01 27.49 33.95
CA LYS A 411 -32.19 26.80 33.41
C LYS A 411 -33.29 26.59 34.46
N LEU A 412 -33.08 26.99 35.72
CA LEU A 412 -34.09 26.89 36.79
C LEU A 412 -35.16 27.99 36.73
N ASP A 413 -34.95 29.03 35.92
CA ASP A 413 -35.89 30.13 35.77
C ASP A 413 -37.26 29.62 35.26
N GLY A 414 -38.30 29.78 36.06
CA GLY A 414 -39.66 29.31 35.75
C GLY A 414 -39.94 27.83 36.06
N ALA A 415 -39.02 27.14 36.74
CA ALA A 415 -39.17 25.73 37.04
C ALA A 415 -40.13 25.46 38.22
N PRO A 416 -40.83 24.30 38.25
CA PRO A 416 -41.84 24.01 39.27
C PRO A 416 -41.22 23.77 40.65
N SER A 417 -41.90 24.18 41.72
CA SER A 417 -41.42 24.03 43.10
C SER A 417 -41.18 22.58 43.55
N SER A 418 -41.74 21.60 42.83
CA SER A 418 -41.54 20.17 43.07
C SER A 418 -40.08 19.71 42.90
N ILE A 419 -39.24 20.47 42.17
CA ILE A 419 -37.84 20.10 41.90
C ILE A 419 -36.88 20.53 43.01
N THR A 420 -37.33 21.37 43.96
CA THR A 420 -36.46 21.92 45.01
C THR A 420 -35.66 20.84 45.78
N PRO A 421 -36.23 19.65 46.13
CA PRO A 421 -35.44 18.58 46.73
C PRO A 421 -34.30 18.08 45.84
N ASN A 422 -34.54 17.98 44.53
CA ASN A 422 -33.53 17.56 43.56
C ASN A 422 -32.44 18.61 43.41
N VAL A 423 -32.79 19.90 43.38
CA VAL A 423 -31.81 21.00 43.33
C VAL A 423 -30.91 20.99 44.57
N LYS A 424 -31.51 20.83 45.77
CA LYS A 424 -30.75 20.69 47.03
C LYS A 424 -29.81 19.50 47.00
N ARG A 425 -30.27 18.35 46.51
CA ARG A 425 -29.44 17.14 46.38
C ARG A 425 -28.34 17.32 45.33
N LEU A 426 -28.60 17.98 44.21
CA LEU A 426 -27.56 18.25 43.20
C LEU A 426 -26.44 19.12 43.80
N LEU A 427 -26.78 20.15 44.59
CA LEU A 427 -25.79 21.02 45.24
C LEU A 427 -24.82 20.26 46.16
N THR A 428 -25.22 19.14 46.78
CA THR A 428 -24.30 18.36 47.62
C THR A 428 -23.15 17.74 46.82
N HIS A 429 -23.29 17.65 45.49
CA HIS A 429 -22.25 17.18 44.56
C HIS A 429 -21.38 18.31 43.99
N CYS A 430 -21.58 19.57 44.37
CA CYS A 430 -20.75 20.70 43.91
C CYS A 430 -19.53 20.87 44.82
N ASP A 431 -18.36 20.37 44.44
CA ASP A 431 -17.17 20.41 45.32
C ASP A 431 -16.70 21.84 45.66
N ASP A 432 -16.95 22.81 44.78
CA ASP A 432 -16.61 24.20 45.04
C ASP A 432 -17.56 24.83 46.06
N VAL A 433 -17.05 25.06 47.26
CA VAL A 433 -17.79 25.55 48.43
C VAL A 433 -18.41 26.92 48.16
N TYR A 434 -17.66 27.82 47.51
CA TYR A 434 -18.15 29.17 47.22
C TYR A 434 -19.26 29.16 46.16
N SER A 435 -19.08 28.45 45.04
CA SER A 435 -20.14 28.31 44.03
C SER A 435 -21.38 27.64 44.59
N ARG A 436 -21.21 26.58 45.41
CA ARG A 436 -22.33 25.91 46.09
C ARG A 436 -23.14 26.89 46.95
N TYR A 437 -22.46 27.71 47.75
CA TYR A 437 -23.12 28.74 48.57
C TYR A 437 -23.82 29.79 47.71
N ARG A 438 -23.12 30.36 46.72
CA ARG A 438 -23.64 31.42 45.85
C ARG A 438 -24.88 30.97 45.07
N LEU A 439 -24.84 29.76 44.50
CA LEU A 439 -25.96 29.18 43.75
C LEU A 439 -27.15 28.87 44.66
N ALA A 440 -26.91 28.36 45.88
CA ALA A 440 -27.97 28.14 46.86
C ALA A 440 -28.65 29.45 47.29
N TYR A 441 -27.85 30.51 47.51
CA TYR A 441 -28.36 31.84 47.86
C TYR A 441 -29.21 32.45 46.74
N GLN A 442 -28.74 32.38 45.49
CA GLN A 442 -29.47 32.88 44.31
C GLN A 442 -30.83 32.20 44.11
N GLN A 443 -30.95 30.93 44.50
CA GLN A 443 -32.20 30.17 44.42
C GLN A 443 -33.05 30.23 45.70
N ASN A 444 -32.75 31.16 46.62
CA ASN A 444 -33.45 31.35 47.90
C ASN A 444 -33.48 30.09 48.80
N LEU A 445 -32.47 29.22 48.69
CA LEU A 445 -32.34 27.99 49.50
C LEU A 445 -31.64 28.31 50.82
N TYR A 446 -32.27 29.15 51.65
CA TYR A 446 -31.67 29.68 52.87
C TYR A 446 -31.33 28.63 53.92
N ASP A 447 -32.05 27.50 53.92
CA ASP A 447 -31.74 26.36 54.78
C ASP A 447 -30.36 25.78 54.44
N VAL A 448 -30.05 25.62 53.15
CA VAL A 448 -28.76 25.11 52.68
C VAL A 448 -27.64 26.10 53.00
N THR A 449 -27.84 27.40 52.72
CA THR A 449 -26.83 28.42 53.00
C THR A 449 -26.53 28.55 54.49
N LYS A 450 -27.56 28.43 55.35
CA LYS A 450 -27.40 28.47 56.81
C LYS A 450 -26.61 27.27 57.31
N THR A 451 -26.91 26.06 56.81
CA THR A 451 -26.13 24.86 57.15
C THR A 451 -24.66 24.99 56.74
N MET A 452 -24.37 25.55 55.56
CA MET A 452 -22.99 25.76 55.10
C MET A 452 -22.22 26.81 55.93
N LEU A 453 -22.88 27.84 56.44
CA LEU A 453 -22.25 28.84 57.32
C LEU A 453 -22.01 28.30 58.74
N GLN A 454 -22.77 27.29 59.16
CA GLN A 454 -22.65 26.65 60.48
C GLN A 454 -21.71 25.43 60.47
N ASP A 455 -21.44 24.83 59.31
CA ASP A 455 -20.52 23.71 59.19
C ASP A 455 -19.06 24.18 59.37
N ALA A 456 -18.37 23.60 60.36
CA ALA A 456 -17.00 23.95 60.72
C ALA A 456 -16.01 23.78 59.55
N LYS A 457 -16.32 22.90 58.57
CA LYS A 457 -15.46 22.66 57.40
C LYS A 457 -15.57 23.74 56.33
N THR A 458 -16.72 24.40 56.20
CA THR A 458 -16.98 25.40 55.15
C THR A 458 -17.04 26.83 55.67
N SER A 459 -17.39 27.03 56.95
CA SER A 459 -17.64 28.34 57.56
C SER A 459 -16.45 29.30 57.45
N ASN A 460 -15.24 28.86 57.85
CA ASN A 460 -14.05 29.72 57.83
C ASN A 460 -13.73 30.21 56.41
N TYR A 461 -13.74 29.31 55.43
CA TYR A 461 -13.49 29.64 54.03
C TYR A 461 -14.54 30.60 53.45
N LEU A 462 -15.82 30.39 53.77
CA LEU A 462 -16.90 31.26 53.30
C LEU A 462 -16.82 32.66 53.92
N ASN A 463 -16.53 32.77 55.22
CA ASN A 463 -16.40 34.07 55.88
C ASN A 463 -15.25 34.90 55.27
N ASP A 464 -14.10 34.28 54.99
CA ASP A 464 -12.97 34.95 54.33
C ASP A 464 -13.33 35.39 52.90
N ARG A 465 -14.04 34.55 52.14
CA ARG A 465 -14.43 34.86 50.76
C ARG A 465 -15.59 35.86 50.63
N LEU A 466 -16.45 35.97 51.63
CA LEU A 466 -17.57 36.92 51.66
C LEU A 466 -17.15 38.28 52.22
N ALA A 467 -16.06 38.34 52.99
CA ALA A 467 -15.47 39.57 53.52
C ALA A 467 -14.49 40.25 52.55
N SER A 468 -13.99 39.52 51.55
CA SER A 468 -13.22 40.02 50.40
C SER A 468 -14.12 40.44 49.25
#